data_AF-W4QXK9-F1
#
_entry.id   AF-W4QXK9-F1
#
_cell.length_a   1.000
_cell.length_b   1.000
_cell.length_c   1.000
_cell.angle_alpha   90.00
_cell.angle_beta   90.00
_cell.angle_gamma   90.00
#
_symmetry.space_group_name_H-M   'P 1'
#
loop_
_entity.id
_entity.type
_entity.pdbx_description
1 polymer ?
#
loop_
_entity_poly.entity_id
_entity_poly.type
_entity_poly.pdbx_seq_one_letter_code
_entity_poly.pdbx_strand_id
1 'polypeptide(L)'
;MDKRNLRFMDVRQKLGLTQVEVAKNVGLSQSMIAHIEAGNKEPSKLYKLRIASLFSVSVEWLFYEQLYEGGVSYESKNSERLSNHS
;
A
#
# COMPACT_ATOMS: atom_id res chain seq x y z
N MET A 1 -12.54 -7.58 -9.08
CA MET A 1 -11.11 -7.58 -8.68
C MET A 1 -10.88 -6.34 -7.82
N ASP A 2 -10.31 -6.47 -6.62
CA ASP A 2 -10.06 -5.34 -5.70
C ASP A 2 -9.13 -4.31 -6.38
N LYS A 3 -9.45 -3.01 -6.28
CA LYS A 3 -8.69 -1.91 -6.89
C LYS A 3 -7.23 -1.89 -6.44
N ARG A 4 -6.91 -2.37 -5.23
CA ARG A 4 -5.54 -2.42 -4.69
C ARG A 4 -4.67 -3.42 -5.45
N ASN A 5 -5.24 -4.58 -5.79
CA ASN A 5 -4.52 -5.61 -6.52
C ASN A 5 -4.22 -5.15 -7.96
N LEU A 6 -5.15 -4.41 -8.57
CA LEU A 6 -4.93 -3.76 -9.86
C LEU A 6 -3.77 -2.76 -9.79
N ARG A 7 -3.71 -1.90 -8.75
CA ARG A 7 -2.57 -0.98 -8.55
C ARG A 7 -1.24 -1.71 -8.44
N PHE A 8 -1.19 -2.81 -7.70
CA PHE A 8 0.02 -3.63 -7.60
C PHE A 8 0.48 -4.11 -8.97
N MET A 9 -0.43 -4.73 -9.72
CA MET A 9 -0.13 -5.25 -11.07
C MET A 9 0.34 -4.14 -12.00
N ASP A 10 -0.35 -3.00 -11.99
CA ASP A 10 -0.05 -1.85 -12.85
C ASP A 10 1.34 -1.27 -12.56
N VAL A 11 1.68 -1.07 -11.28
CA VAL A 11 2.99 -0.53 -10.89
C VAL A 11 4.10 -1.50 -11.26
N ARG A 12 3.91 -2.79 -10.99
CA ARG A 12 4.88 -3.82 -11.38
C ARG A 12 5.15 -3.78 -12.89
N GLN A 13 4.10 -3.73 -13.70
CA GLN A 13 4.21 -3.71 -15.17
C GLN A 13 4.86 -2.42 -15.68
N LYS A 14 4.54 -1.26 -15.09
CA LYS A 14 5.18 0.02 -15.42
C LYS A 14 6.68 0.03 -15.13
N LEU A 15 7.12 -0.70 -14.11
CA LEU A 15 8.52 -0.89 -13.78
C LEU A 15 9.20 -1.97 -14.63
N GLY A 16 8.47 -2.65 -15.52
CA GLY A 16 9.00 -3.74 -16.35
C GLY A 16 9.38 -4.99 -15.56
N LEU A 17 8.87 -5.14 -14.33
CA LEU A 17 9.23 -6.23 -13.44
C LEU A 17 8.33 -7.45 -13.67
N THR A 18 8.90 -8.64 -13.67
CA THR A 18 8.20 -9.91 -13.57
C THR A 18 7.80 -10.21 -12.13
N GLN A 19 6.83 -11.10 -11.92
CA GLN A 19 6.47 -11.55 -10.56
C GLN A 19 7.65 -12.23 -9.84
N VAL A 20 8.53 -12.91 -10.59
CA VAL A 20 9.76 -13.54 -10.05
C VAL A 20 10.74 -12.49 -9.55
N GLU A 21 10.91 -11.38 -10.28
CA GLU A 21 11.82 -10.31 -9.86
C GLU A 21 11.30 -9.59 -8.62
N VAL A 22 10.00 -9.30 -8.54
CA VAL A 22 9.40 -8.75 -7.33
C VAL A 22 9.61 -9.69 -6.16
N ALA A 23 9.29 -10.97 -6.33
CA ALA A 23 9.47 -12.02 -5.32
C ALA A 23 10.90 -12.07 -4.78
N LYS A 24 11.90 -12.08 -5.67
CA LYS A 24 13.33 -12.06 -5.29
C LYS A 24 13.71 -10.81 -4.49
N ASN A 25 13.30 -9.62 -4.93
CA ASN A 25 13.62 -8.36 -4.25
C ASN A 25 12.99 -8.27 -2.86
N VAL A 26 11.75 -8.74 -2.70
CA VAL A 26 11.00 -8.63 -1.44
C VAL A 26 11.09 -9.88 -0.57
N GLY A 27 11.86 -10.91 -0.98
CA GLY A 27 12.07 -12.14 -0.21
C GLY A 27 10.82 -13.00 -0.07
N LEU A 28 9.99 -13.07 -1.11
CA LEU A 28 8.80 -13.91 -1.20
C LEU A 28 8.94 -14.95 -2.31
N SER A 29 8.01 -15.91 -2.37
CA SER A 29 7.89 -16.80 -3.54
C SER A 29 7.10 -16.10 -4.65
N GLN A 30 7.35 -16.49 -5.91
CA GLN A 30 6.57 -15.99 -7.05
C GLN A 30 5.08 -16.34 -6.91
N SER A 31 4.76 -17.52 -6.38
CA SER A 31 3.37 -17.93 -6.14
C SER A 31 2.67 -17.01 -5.13
N MET A 32 3.38 -16.52 -4.11
CA MET A 32 2.83 -15.53 -3.18
C MET A 32 2.52 -14.22 -3.91
N ILE A 33 3.40 -13.73 -4.78
CA ILE A 33 3.13 -12.53 -5.60
C ILE A 33 1.89 -12.73 -6.47
N ALA A 34 1.76 -13.89 -7.13
CA ALA A 34 0.57 -14.20 -7.92
C ALA A 34 -0.72 -14.23 -7.08
N HIS A 35 -0.68 -14.79 -5.87
CA HIS A 35 -1.83 -14.77 -4.96
C HIS A 35 -2.17 -13.36 -4.47
N ILE A 36 -1.18 -12.48 -4.27
CA ILE A 36 -1.40 -11.07 -3.92
C ILE A 36 -2.08 -10.35 -5.09
N GLU A 37 -1.55 -10.49 -6.31
CA GLU A 37 -2.13 -9.88 -7.52
C GLU A 37 -3.55 -10.39 -7.84
N ALA A 38 -3.84 -11.64 -7.48
CA ALA A 38 -5.18 -12.21 -7.60
C ALA A 38 -6.14 -11.79 -6.47
N GLY A 39 -5.64 -11.18 -5.39
CA GLY A 39 -6.43 -10.85 -4.19
C GLY A 39 -6.71 -12.02 -3.25
N ASN A 40 -6.04 -13.14 -3.45
CA ASN A 40 -6.22 -14.35 -2.66
C ASN A 40 -5.40 -14.33 -1.35
N LYS A 41 -4.38 -13.47 -1.28
CA LYS A 41 -3.52 -13.32 -0.09
C LYS A 41 -3.19 -11.85 0.16
N GLU A 42 -3.32 -11.46 1.42
CA GLU A 42 -2.84 -10.18 1.92
C GLU A 42 -1.41 -10.33 2.44
N PRO A 43 -0.43 -9.53 1.98
CA PRO A 43 0.93 -9.58 2.49
C PRO A 43 0.99 -9.05 3.93
N SER A 44 1.92 -9.58 4.74
CA SER A 44 2.16 -9.08 6.10
C SER A 44 2.70 -7.63 6.08
N LYS A 45 2.63 -6.94 7.22
CA LYS A 45 3.13 -5.55 7.35
C LYS A 45 4.57 -5.38 6.86
N LEU A 46 5.45 -6.34 7.16
CA LEU A 46 6.84 -6.32 6.71
C LEU A 46 6.92 -6.34 5.18
N TYR A 47 6.19 -7.25 4.53
CA TYR A 47 6.23 -7.38 3.07
C TYR A 47 5.54 -6.21 2.38
N LYS A 48 4.46 -5.66 2.96
CA LYS A 48 3.85 -4.41 2.46
C LYS A 48 4.87 -3.28 2.38
N LEU A 49 5.67 -3.08 3.43
CA LEU A 49 6.74 -2.08 3.46
C LEU A 49 7.81 -2.35 2.39
N ARG A 50 8.27 -3.59 2.26
CA ARG A 50 9.29 -3.97 1.26
C ARG A 50 8.81 -3.77 -0.17
N ILE A 51 7.57 -4.15 -0.45
CA ILE A 51 6.95 -3.98 -1.77
C ILE A 51 6.77 -2.49 -2.09
N ALA A 52 6.21 -1.72 -1.15
CA ALA A 52 6.02 -0.28 -1.33
C ALA A 52 7.36 0.45 -1.57
N SER A 53 8.41 0.07 -0.82
CA SER A 53 9.77 0.57 -1.02
C SER A 53 10.33 0.22 -2.41
N LEU A 54 10.24 -1.05 -2.84
CA LEU A 54 10.65 -1.47 -4.18
C LEU A 54 9.94 -0.68 -5.28
N PHE A 55 8.65 -0.41 -5.09
CA PHE A 55 7.82 0.32 -6.04
C PHE A 55 7.93 1.84 -5.93
N SER A 56 8.67 2.36 -4.94
CA SER A 56 8.78 3.79 -4.64
C SER A 56 7.42 4.50 -4.46
N VAL A 57 6.50 3.84 -3.76
CA VAL A 57 5.15 4.36 -3.41
C VAL A 57 4.89 4.21 -1.91
N SER A 58 3.85 4.86 -1.37
CA SER A 58 3.44 4.64 0.02
C SER A 58 2.67 3.32 0.18
N VAL A 59 2.77 2.73 1.38
CA VAL A 59 2.01 1.52 1.74
C VAL A 59 0.51 1.82 1.69
N GLU A 60 0.11 2.99 2.17
CA GLU A 60 -1.27 3.50 2.19
C GLU A 60 -1.85 3.52 0.79
N TRP A 61 -1.15 4.12 -0.17
CA TRP A 61 -1.63 4.20 -1.55
C TRP A 61 -1.71 2.82 -2.23
N LEU A 62 -0.79 1.91 -1.92
CA LEU A 62 -0.72 0.60 -2.57
C LEU A 62 -1.72 -0.41 -2.00
N PHE A 63 -1.87 -0.47 -0.66
CA PHE A 63 -2.57 -1.54 0.04
C PHE A 63 -3.81 -1.09 0.81
N TYR A 64 -4.13 0.20 0.83
CA TYR A 64 -5.31 0.70 1.52
C TYR A 64 -6.16 1.53 0.55
N GLU A 65 -7.47 1.26 0.54
CA GLU A 65 -8.40 2.20 -0.07
C GLU A 65 -8.46 3.45 0.81
N GLN A 66 -8.53 4.60 0.17
CA GLN A 66 -8.60 5.90 0.82
C GLN A 66 -9.82 5.90 1.75
N LEU A 67 -9.59 5.78 3.06
CA LEU A 67 -10.58 5.99 4.12
C LEU A 67 -11.01 7.48 4.21
N TYR A 68 -11.15 8.16 3.07
CA TYR A 68 -11.61 9.53 2.97
C TYR A 68 -12.70 9.64 1.91
N GLU A 69 -13.79 8.91 2.08
CA GLU A 69 -15.09 9.53 1.83
C GLU A 69 -15.42 10.39 3.06
N GLY A 70 -14.90 11.62 3.08
CA GLY A 70 -15.12 12.57 4.18
C GLY A 70 -13.84 12.93 4.90
N GLY A 71 -13.23 14.05 4.49
CA GLY A 71 -12.08 14.64 5.15
C GLY A 71 -12.32 14.83 6.65
N VAL A 72 -11.45 14.24 7.47
CA VAL A 72 -11.12 14.81 8.77
C VAL A 72 -9.61 14.82 8.87
N SER A 73 -9.03 15.99 8.58
CA SER A 73 -7.62 16.25 8.84
C SER A 73 -7.38 16.15 10.34
N TYR A 74 -6.29 15.47 10.72
CA TYR A 74 -5.83 15.37 12.10
C TYR A 74 -5.46 16.75 12.70
N GLU A 75 -5.38 17.78 11.86
CA GLU A 75 -5.05 19.15 12.25
C GLU A 75 -6.21 19.89 12.96
N SER A 76 -7.46 19.49 12.76
CA SER A 76 -8.59 20.19 13.39
C SER A 76 -8.70 19.98 14.91
N LYS A 77 -8.07 18.94 15.47
CA LYS A 77 -8.14 18.66 16.92
C LYS A 77 -7.12 19.41 17.77
N ASN A 78 -6.09 20.03 17.17
CA ASN A 78 -5.06 20.74 17.94
C ASN A 78 -5.34 22.24 18.12
N SER A 79 -6.21 22.83 17.30
CA SER A 79 -6.57 24.26 17.42
C SER A 79 -7.58 24.52 18.57
N GLU A 80 -8.46 23.56 18.90
CA GLU A 80 -9.42 23.69 20.01
C GLU A 80 -8.80 23.53 21.41
N ARG A 81 -7.58 22.99 21.52
CA ARG A 81 -6.88 22.88 22.82
C ARG A 81 -6.13 24.15 23.22
N LEU A 82 -5.86 25.07 22.28
CA LEU A 82 -5.12 26.32 22.56
C LEU A 82 -6.04 27.53 22.78
N SER A 83 -7.36 27.40 22.58
CA SER A 83 -8.33 28.48 22.81
C SER A 83 -9.07 28.42 24.15
N ASN A 84 -8.86 27.38 24.96
CA ASN A 84 -9.58 27.18 26.25
C ASN A 84 -8.68 27.39 27.48
N HIS A 85 -7.64 28.22 27.37
CA HIS A 85 -6.87 28.70 28.52
C HIS A 85 -6.64 30.22 28.43
N SER A 86 -7.72 30.97 28.56
CA SER A 86 -7.72 32.41 28.87
C SER A 86 -8.90 32.72 29.77
#